data_AF-A0AA90NVB8-F1
#
_entry.id   AF-A0AA90NVB8-F1
#
_cell.length_a   1.000
_cell.length_b   1.000
_cell.length_c   1.000
_cell.angle_alpha   90.00
_cell.angle_beta   90.00
_cell.angle_gamma   90.00
#
_symmetry.space_group_name_H-M   'P 1'
#
loop_
_entity.id
_entity.type
_entity.pdbx_description
1 polymer ?
#
loop_
_entity_poly.entity_id
_entity_poly.type
_entity_poly.pdbx_seq_one_letter_code
_entity_poly.pdbx_strand_id
1 'polypeptide(L)' 'MGTNREEVIDLPKTNVMKYFLEDGPWVCLRPSGTEPKIKVYFGIHGETMEEAELKLKQVMNAFMENINEMINSAK' A
#
# COMPACT_ATOMS: atom_id res chain seq x y z
N MET A 1 2.35 -17.09 -13.91
CA MET A 1 3.23 -16.43 -14.90
C MET A 1 2.90 -14.95 -14.87
N GLY A 2 3.70 -14.13 -14.18
CA GLY A 2 3.47 -12.68 -14.10
C GLY A 2 3.82 -12.02 -15.43
N THR A 3 2.87 -11.32 -16.04
CA THR A 3 3.13 -10.55 -17.25
C THR A 3 3.85 -9.26 -16.85
N ASN A 4 5.15 -9.15 -17.16
CA ASN A 4 5.87 -7.88 -17.09
C ASN A 4 5.28 -6.95 -18.16
N ARG A 5 4.27 -6.14 -17.79
CA ARG A 5 3.67 -5.14 -18.67
C ARG A 5 4.24 -3.78 -18.34
N GLU A 6 4.68 -3.07 -19.36
CA GLU A 6 5.07 -1.67 -19.28
C GLU A 6 3.99 -0.83 -19.96
N GLU A 7 3.63 0.29 -19.34
CA GLU A 7 2.65 1.25 -19.87
C GLU A 7 3.20 2.67 -19.79
N VAL A 8 2.80 3.52 -20.74
CA VAL A 8 3.20 4.93 -20.75
C VAL A 8 2.31 5.69 -19.78
N ILE A 9 2.92 6.30 -18.76
CA ILE A 9 2.23 7.14 -17.78
C ILE A 9 2.45 8.61 -18.14
N ASP A 10 1.38 9.33 -18.46
CA ASP A 10 1.39 10.77 -18.77
C ASP A 10 1.17 11.66 -17.52
N LEU A 11 1.40 11.09 -16.32
CA LEU A 11 1.34 11.81 -15.06
C LEU A 11 2.74 12.32 -14.66
N PRO A 12 2.83 13.48 -13.97
CA PRO A 12 4.08 13.95 -13.43
C PRO A 12 4.76 12.89 -12.55
N LYS A 13 6.09 12.78 -12.64
CA LYS A 13 6.84 11.88 -11.76
C LYS A 13 6.57 12.24 -10.31
N THR A 14 6.12 11.26 -9.54
CA THR A 14 5.86 11.41 -8.10
C THR A 14 6.68 10.38 -7.32
N ASN A 15 7.13 10.76 -6.13
CA ASN A 15 7.77 9.84 -5.21
C ASN A 15 6.67 9.01 -4.52
N VAL A 16 6.27 7.92 -5.18
CA VAL A 16 5.21 7.04 -4.72
C VAL A 16 5.59 5.60 -5.01
N MET A 17 5.24 4.70 -4.10
CA MET A 17 5.39 3.26 -4.28
C MET A 17 3.99 2.65 -4.17
N LYS A 18 3.45 2.14 -5.27
CA LYS A 18 2.13 1.50 -5.32
C LYS A 18 2.29 0.03 -5.66
N TYR A 19 1.76 -0.83 -4.81
CA TYR A 19 1.75 -2.27 -4.96
C TYR A 19 0.33 -2.76 -5.14
N PHE A 20 0.13 -3.61 -6.14
CA PHE A 20 -1.10 -4.38 -6.30
C PHE A 20 -0.88 -5.75 -5.67
N LEU A 21 -1.79 -6.14 -4.80
CA LEU A 21 -1.81 -7.45 -4.17
C LEU A 21 -2.62 -8.42 -5.05
N GLU A 22 -2.49 -9.71 -4.77
CA GLU A 22 -3.33 -10.71 -5.41
C GLU A 22 -4.81 -10.39 -5.19
N ASP A 23 -5.63 -10.68 -6.21
CA ASP A 23 -7.08 -10.47 -6.22
C ASP A 23 -7.56 -9.00 -6.16
N GLY A 24 -6.68 -8.02 -6.39
CA GLY A 24 -7.08 -6.63 -6.69
C GLY A 24 -6.95 -5.57 -5.57
N PRO A 25 -6.79 -5.90 -4.28
CA PRO A 25 -6.38 -4.90 -3.29
C PRO A 25 -5.04 -4.24 -3.66
N TRP A 26 -4.80 -3.06 -3.11
CA TRP A 26 -3.53 -2.36 -3.31
C TRP A 26 -3.12 -1.54 -2.09
N VAL A 27 -1.81 -1.33 -1.96
CA VAL A 27 -1.21 -0.45 -0.95
C VAL A 27 -0.33 0.58 -1.65
N CYS A 28 -0.39 1.82 -1.19
CA CYS A 28 0.37 2.92 -1.76
C CYS A 28 1.06 3.71 -0.65
N LEU A 29 2.37 3.93 -0.79
CA LEU A 29 3.19 4.69 0.14
C LEU A 29 3.72 5.94 -0.52
N ARG A 30 3.69 7.05 0.23
CA ARG A 30 4.23 8.32 -0.22
C ARG A 30 4.76 9.16 0.94
N PRO A 31 5.95 9.78 0.85
CA PRO A 31 6.36 10.80 1.80
C PRO A 31 5.41 12.01 1.74
N SER A 32 5.02 12.50 2.91
CA SER A 32 4.28 13.76 3.03
C SER A 32 5.16 14.92 2.56
N GLY A 33 4.56 15.87 1.85
CA GLY A 33 5.28 17.04 1.33
C GLY A 33 5.52 18.14 2.38
N THR A 34 4.80 18.10 3.50
CA THR A 34 4.79 19.19 4.50
C THR A 34 5.30 18.77 5.88
N GLU A 35 5.35 17.46 6.17
CA GLU A 35 5.71 16.92 7.48
C GLU A 35 6.61 15.70 7.32
N PRO A 36 7.48 15.38 8.29
CA PRO A 36 8.33 14.19 8.25
C PRO A 36 7.53 12.91 8.56
N LYS A 37 6.55 12.61 7.70
CA LYS A 37 5.64 11.46 7.82
C LYS A 37 5.52 10.73 6.48
N ILE A 38 5.35 9.41 6.53
CA ILE A 38 4.93 8.61 5.39
C ILE A 38 3.41 8.45 5.44
N LYS A 39 2.72 8.71 4.33
CA LYS A 39 1.30 8.42 4.15
C LYS A 39 1.16 7.06 3.49
N VAL A 40 0.33 6.21 4.07
CA VAL A 40 0.00 4.89 3.54
C VAL A 40 -1.50 4.87 3.20
N TYR A 41 -1.82 4.46 1.98
CA TYR A 41 -3.18 4.35 1.48
C TYR A 41 -3.46 2.88 1.14
N PHE A 42 -4.65 2.40 1.52
CA PHE A 42 -5.09 1.05 1.23
C PHE A 42 -6.37 1.10 0.39
N GLY A 43 -6.40 0.35 -0.70
CA GLY A 43 -7.63 0.04 -1.43
C GLY A 43 -7.97 -1.41 -1.21
N ILE A 44 -9.05 -1.66 -0.47
CA ILE A 44 -9.55 -3.00 -0.13
C ILE A 44 -10.98 -3.12 -0.65
N HIS A 45 -11.35 -4.32 -1.11
CA HIS A 45 -12.71 -4.64 -1.50
C HIS A 45 -13.19 -5.92 -0.79
N GLY A 46 -14.49 -6.06 -0.65
CA GLY A 46 -15.19 -7.20 -0.07
C GLY A 46 -16.61 -7.25 -0.64
N GLU A 47 -17.29 -8.38 -0.49
CA GLU A 47 -18.67 -8.54 -0.96
C GLU A 47 -19.65 -7.68 -0.13
N THR A 48 -19.27 -7.38 1.11
CA THR A 48 -19.99 -6.50 2.02
C THR A 48 -19.05 -5.44 2.61
N MET A 49 -19.64 -4.37 3.15
CA MET A 49 -18.86 -3.34 3.85
C MET A 49 -18.14 -3.92 5.08
N GLU A 50 -18.82 -4.76 5.87
CA GLU A 50 -18.21 -5.41 7.05
C GLU A 50 -17.02 -6.28 6.69
N GLU A 51 -17.12 -7.04 5.58
CA GLU A 51 -16.01 -7.83 5.09
C GLU A 51 -14.84 -6.95 4.64
N ALA A 52 -15.12 -5.87 3.89
CA ALA A 52 -14.10 -4.93 3.44
C ALA A 52 -13.39 -4.24 4.62
N GLU A 53 -14.13 -3.85 5.66
CA GLU A 53 -13.58 -3.27 6.88
C GLU A 53 -12.73 -4.26 7.67
N LEU A 54 -13.17 -5.52 7.78
CA LEU A 54 -12.41 -6.57 8.45
C LEU A 54 -11.08 -6.83 7.74
N LYS A 55 -11.12 -6.99 6.41
CA LYS A 55 -9.93 -7.17 5.58
C LYS A 55 -9.00 -5.97 5.67
N LEU A 56 -9.54 -4.75 5.65
CA LEU A 56 -8.76 -3.52 5.80
C LEU A 56 -7.99 -3.50 7.12
N LYS A 57 -8.65 -3.83 8.24
CA LYS A 57 -8.00 -3.88 9.55
C LYS A 57 -6.87 -4.92 9.58
N GLN A 58 -7.11 -6.11 9.03
CA GLN A 58 -6.11 -7.18 8.98
C GLN A 58 -4.88 -6.76 8.17
N VAL A 59 -5.09 -6.27 6.95
CA VAL A 59 -4.00 -5.84 6.06
C VAL A 59 -3.23 -4.67 6.66
N MET A 60 -3.93 -3.67 7.20
CA MET A 60 -3.30 -2.51 7.81
C MET A 60 -2.43 -2.91 9.02
N ASN A 61 -2.93 -3.77 9.90
CA ASN A 61 -2.18 -4.21 11.08
C ASN A 61 -0.93 -5.01 10.68
N ALA A 62 -1.08 -6.02 9.82
CA ALA A 62 0.04 -6.82 9.35
C ALA A 62 1.10 -5.97 8.61
N PHE A 63 0.65 -5.00 7.79
CA PHE A 63 1.55 -4.08 7.11
C PHE A 63 2.36 -3.23 8.09
N MET A 64 1.69 -2.66 9.09
CA MET A 64 2.34 -1.80 10.08
C MET A 64 3.29 -2.57 11.00
N GLU A 65 2.95 -3.80 11.39
CA GLU A 65 3.83 -4.70 12.13
C GLU A 65 5.13 -4.95 11.35
N ASN A 66 5.03 -5.37 10.09
CA ASN A 66 6.20 -5.61 9.22
C ASN A 66 7.07 -4.36 9.04
N ILE A 67 6.47 -3.19 8.82
CA ILE A 67 7.21 -1.94 8.68
C ILE A 67 7.96 -1.60 9.98
N ASN A 68 7.34 -1.77 11.14
CA ASN A 68 7.97 -1.51 12.42
C ASN A 68 9.14 -2.47 12.68
N GLU A 69 9.00 -3.76 12.33
CA GLU A 69 10.10 -4.74 12.40
C GLU A 69 11.25 -4.36 11.46
N MET A 70 10.97 -3.98 10.23
CA MET A 70 11.98 -3.51 9.28
C MET A 70 12.72 -2.26 9.78
N ILE A 71 12.00 -1.29 10.33
CA ILE A 71 12.62 -0.07 10.88
C ILE A 71 13.49 -0.39 12.10
N ASN A 72 13.06 -1.31 12.96
CA ASN A 72 13.81 -1.67 14.16
C ASN A 72 15.02 -2.58 13.86
N SER A 73 14.95 -3.41 12.84
CA SER A 73 16.07 -4.25 12.38
C SER A 73 17.11 -3.48 11.56
N ALA A 74 16.73 -2.33 10.99
CA ALA A 74 17.63 -1.43 10.27
C ALA A 74 18.39 -0.45 11.20
N LYS A 75 18.16 -0.52 12.52
CA LYS A 75 18.93 0.21 13.55
C LYS A 75 20.11 -0.64 14.01
#